data_AF-A0A0B1S0M1-F1
#
_entry.id   AF-A0A0B1S0M1-F1
#
_cell.length_a   1.000
_cell.length_b   1.000
_cell.length_c   1.000
_cell.angle_alpha   90.00
_cell.angle_beta   90.00
_cell.angle_gamma   90.00
#
_symmetry.space_group_name_H-M   'P 1'
#
loop_
_entity.id
_entity.type
_entity.pdbx_description
1 polymer ?
#
loop_
_entity_poly.entity_id
_entity_poly.type
_entity_poly.pdbx_seq_one_letter_code
_entity_poly.pdbx_strand_id
1 'polypeptide(L)'
;MIESTQKEIESFVGVTEAHAPFYKVSAMYLKEVGDFAGYYREALRYLGVEDITKMTPEERHVQAVLIGFAALLGENVYNFGELLAHPILKALEGSGEKWLSE
;
A
#
# COMPACT_ATOMS: atom_id res chain seq x y z
N MET A 1 1.96 -7.19 19.36
CA MET A 1 3.33 -7.01 18.85
C MET A 1 3.38 -5.93 17.78
N ILE A 2 2.54 -5.97 16.73
CA ILE A 2 2.47 -4.89 15.73
C ILE A 2 2.00 -3.56 16.37
N GLU A 3 0.99 -3.56 17.23
CA GLU A 3 0.48 -2.35 17.89
C GLU A 3 1.51 -1.67 18.83
N SER A 4 2.34 -2.46 19.52
CA SER A 4 3.42 -1.93 20.37
C SER A 4 4.53 -1.30 19.53
N THR A 5 4.89 -1.97 18.42
CA THR A 5 5.90 -1.45 17.49
C THR A 5 5.39 -0.22 16.72
N GLN A 6 4.08 -0.13 16.45
CA GLN A 6 3.48 1.06 15.85
C GLN A 6 3.71 2.30 16.71
N LYS A 7 3.47 2.20 18.02
CA LYS A 7 3.70 3.31 18.96
C LYS A 7 5.15 3.74 19.02
N GLU A 8 6.08 2.79 18.93
CA GLU A 8 7.50 3.10 18.86
C GLU A 8 7.86 3.78 17.54
N ILE A 9 7.37 3.27 16.40
CA ILE A 9 7.55 3.85 15.05
C ILE A 9 7.01 5.29 15.01
N GLU A 10 5.81 5.53 15.53
CA GLU A 10 5.18 6.86 15.59
C GLU A 10 5.89 7.83 16.54
N SER A 11 6.69 7.32 17.49
CA SER A 11 7.50 8.15 18.38
C SER A 11 8.77 8.70 17.71
N PHE A 12 9.19 8.12 16.58
CA PHE A 12 10.31 8.65 15.81
C PHE A 12 9.86 9.91 15.05
N VAL A 13 10.69 10.95 15.10
CA VAL A 13 10.46 12.18 14.35
C VAL A 13 10.94 11.98 12.93
N GLY A 14 9.99 11.88 11.99
CA GLY A 14 10.26 11.77 10.56
C GLY A 14 10.31 10.34 10.04
N VAL A 15 10.45 10.20 8.72
CA VAL A 15 10.51 8.90 8.04
C VAL A 15 11.91 8.32 8.18
N THR A 16 12.02 7.18 8.84
CA THR A 16 13.27 6.41 8.99
C THR A 16 13.21 5.12 8.18
N GLU A 17 14.36 4.50 7.93
CA GLU A 17 14.46 3.21 7.21
C GLU A 17 13.69 2.06 7.91
N ALA A 18 13.35 2.21 9.20
CA ALA A 18 12.53 1.23 9.93
C ALA A 18 11.05 1.27 9.56
N HIS A 19 10.56 2.37 8.95
CA HIS A 19 9.16 2.54 8.58
C HIS A 19 8.77 1.64 7.40
N ALA A 20 9.62 1.50 6.39
CA ALA A 20 9.35 0.65 5.23
C ALA A 20 9.11 -0.84 5.60
N PRO A 21 10.01 -1.53 6.34
CA PRO A 21 9.77 -2.92 6.73
C PRO A 21 8.59 -3.05 7.70
N PHE A 22 8.37 -2.06 8.58
CA PHE A 22 7.22 -2.06 9.48
C PHE A 22 5.89 -1.99 8.70
N TYR A 23 5.73 -1.01 7.81
CA TYR A 23 4.51 -0.86 7.00
C TYR A 23 4.29 -2.06 6.09
N LYS A 24 5.36 -2.67 5.55
CA LYS A 24 5.25 -3.90 4.77
C LYS A 24 4.65 -5.05 5.56
N VAL A 25 5.18 -5.31 6.77
CA VAL A 25 4.68 -6.39 7.65
C VAL A 25 3.28 -6.09 8.17
N SER A 26 3.02 -4.82 8.54
CA SER A 26 1.71 -4.32 8.96
C SER A 26 0.65 -4.56 7.88
N ALA A 27 0.95 -4.17 6.63
CA ALA A 27 0.08 -4.43 5.49
C ALA A 27 -0.15 -5.94 5.28
N MET A 28 0.90 -6.76 5.27
CA MET A 28 0.73 -8.22 5.15
C MET A 28 -0.19 -8.80 6.23
N TYR A 29 -0.04 -8.35 7.48
CA TYR A 29 -0.91 -8.75 8.58
C TYR A 29 -2.37 -8.36 8.34
N LEU A 30 -2.65 -7.11 7.95
CA LEU A 30 -4.01 -6.62 7.70
C LEU A 30 -4.67 -7.33 6.52
N LYS A 31 -3.89 -7.69 5.50
CA LYS A 31 -4.37 -8.51 4.38
C LYS A 31 -4.83 -9.89 4.86
N GLU A 32 -4.06 -10.56 5.71
CA GLU A 32 -4.41 -11.89 6.24
C GLU A 32 -5.60 -11.83 7.21
N VAL A 33 -5.74 -10.74 7.97
CA VAL A 33 -6.89 -10.49 8.84
C VAL A 33 -8.16 -10.18 8.05
N GLY A 34 -8.03 -9.78 6.77
CA GLY A 34 -9.15 -9.38 5.91
C GLY A 34 -9.58 -7.92 6.10
N ASP A 35 -8.78 -7.11 6.78
CA ASP A 35 -9.01 -5.66 6.87
C ASP A 35 -8.39 -4.95 5.65
N PHE A 36 -9.16 -4.91 4.57
CA PHE A 36 -8.74 -4.28 3.32
C PHE A 36 -8.58 -2.76 3.44
N ALA A 37 -9.38 -2.10 4.29
CA ALA A 37 -9.29 -0.66 4.51
C ALA A 37 -8.00 -0.30 5.26
N GLY A 38 -7.65 -1.09 6.29
CA GLY A 38 -6.36 -0.99 6.97
C GLY A 38 -5.19 -1.28 6.04
N TYR A 39 -5.27 -2.39 5.29
CA TYR A 39 -4.24 -2.74 4.30
C TYR A 39 -3.99 -1.61 3.31
N TYR A 40 -5.05 -1.01 2.76
CA TYR A 40 -4.96 0.10 1.82
C TYR A 40 -4.17 1.28 2.40
N ARG A 41 -4.45 1.68 3.64
CA ARG A 41 -3.75 2.80 4.32
C ARG A 41 -2.28 2.50 4.56
N GLU A 42 -1.97 1.30 5.06
CA GLU A 42 -0.59 0.91 5.35
C GLU A 42 0.23 0.68 4.07
N ALA A 43 -0.38 0.15 3.02
CA ALA A 43 0.26 0.00 1.72
C ALA A 43 0.56 1.37 1.07
N LEU A 44 -0.32 2.36 1.20
CA LEU A 44 -0.03 3.73 0.74
C LEU A 44 1.10 4.37 1.55
N ARG A 45 1.13 4.18 2.87
CA ARG A 45 2.25 4.65 3.71
C ARG A 45 3.57 4.01 3.29
N TYR A 46 3.56 2.71 3.01
CA TYR A 46 4.71 2.00 2.48
C TYR A 46 5.19 2.60 1.14
N LEU A 47 4.28 2.87 0.21
CA LEU A 47 4.59 3.52 -1.08
C LEU A 47 5.11 4.96 -0.93
N GLY A 48 4.74 5.66 0.14
CA GLY A 48 5.25 7.00 0.44
C GLY A 48 6.66 7.02 1.04
N VAL A 49 7.10 5.90 1.62
CA VAL A 49 8.43 5.77 2.25
C VAL A 49 9.42 5.06 1.34
N GLU A 50 8.99 4.01 0.66
CA GLU A 50 9.84 3.21 -0.22
C GLU A 50 9.87 3.81 -1.63
N ASP A 51 11.06 3.83 -2.23
CA ASP A 51 11.19 4.31 -3.60
C ASP A 51 10.68 3.23 -4.56
N ILE A 52 9.56 3.52 -5.23
CA ILE A 52 8.94 2.64 -6.23
C ILE A 52 9.98 2.21 -7.26
N THR A 53 10.98 3.05 -7.56
CA THR A 53 12.04 2.75 -8.55
C THR A 53 12.91 1.54 -8.17
N LYS A 54 12.98 1.16 -6.89
CA LYS A 54 13.75 -0.01 -6.42
C LYS A 54 13.02 -1.34 -6.56
N MET A 55 11.70 -1.33 -6.72
CA MET A 55 10.89 -2.54 -6.88
C MET A 55 10.97 -3.04 -8.32
N THR A 56 10.90 -4.36 -8.52
CA THR A 56 10.84 -4.92 -9.88
C THR A 56 9.49 -4.57 -10.55
N PRO A 57 9.41 -4.55 -11.89
CA PRO A 57 8.15 -4.31 -12.59
C PRO A 57 7.03 -5.26 -12.17
N GLU A 58 7.36 -6.53 -11.90
CA GLU A 58 6.41 -7.55 -11.45
C GLU A 58 5.88 -7.25 -10.04
N GLU A 59 6.76 -6.85 -9.11
CA GLU A 59 6.36 -6.47 -7.75
C GLU A 59 5.44 -5.25 -7.75
N ARG A 60 5.75 -4.24 -8.58
CA ARG A 60 4.90 -3.05 -8.74
C ARG A 60 3.53 -3.40 -9.28
N HIS A 61 3.49 -4.28 -10.28
CA HIS A 61 2.24 -4.73 -10.87
C HIS A 61 1.37 -5.45 -9.82
N VAL A 62 1.94 -6.42 -9.09
CA VAL A 62 1.23 -7.13 -8.02
C VAL A 62 0.75 -6.18 -6.93
N GLN A 63 1.58 -5.22 -6.50
CA GLN A 63 1.16 -4.21 -5.53
C GLN A 63 0.02 -3.33 -6.06
N ALA A 64 0.10 -2.86 -7.29
CA ALA A 64 -0.92 -2.02 -7.89
C ALA A 64 -2.28 -2.74 -7.93
N VAL A 65 -2.28 -4.02 -8.31
CA VAL A 65 -3.48 -4.87 -8.30
C VAL A 65 -4.04 -5.01 -6.88
N LEU A 66 -3.19 -5.37 -5.91
CA LEU A 66 -3.62 -5.58 -4.52
C LEU A 66 -4.18 -4.31 -3.87
N ILE A 67 -3.54 -3.16 -4.10
CA ILE A 67 -3.99 -1.87 -3.55
C ILE A 67 -5.28 -1.42 -4.24
N GLY A 68 -5.42 -1.64 -5.55
CA GLY A 68 -6.65 -1.38 -6.28
C GLY A 68 -7.81 -2.20 -5.73
N PHE A 69 -7.63 -3.52 -5.55
CA PHE A 69 -8.65 -4.36 -4.92
C PHE A 69 -8.95 -3.96 -3.48
N ALA A 70 -7.94 -3.60 -2.70
CA ALA A 70 -8.16 -3.16 -1.32
C ALA A 70 -8.93 -1.84 -1.24
N ALA A 71 -8.75 -0.96 -2.22
CA ALA A 71 -9.51 0.29 -2.29
C ALA A 71 -10.97 0.06 -2.71
N LEU A 72 -11.24 -1.00 -3.51
CA LEU A 72 -12.59 -1.41 -3.89
C LEU A 72 -13.32 -2.19 -2.78
N LEU A 73 -12.60 -3.06 -2.08
CA LEU A 73 -13.13 -3.94 -1.02
C LEU A 73 -13.09 -3.29 0.36
N GLY A 74 -12.30 -2.23 0.53
CA GLY A 74 -12.11 -1.54 1.80
C GLY A 74 -13.35 -0.77 2.21
N GLU A 75 -13.91 -1.11 3.36
CA GLU A 75 -15.00 -0.33 3.96
C GLU A 75 -14.53 1.08 4.31
N ASN A 76 -15.34 2.09 3.97
CA ASN A 76 -15.04 3.52 4.19
C ASN A 76 -13.78 4.05 3.47
N VAL A 77 -13.36 3.41 2.38
CA VAL A 77 -12.33 3.95 1.48
C VAL A 77 -12.99 4.82 0.42
N TYR A 78 -12.97 6.14 0.62
CA TYR A 78 -13.51 7.12 -0.34
C TYR A 78 -12.43 7.82 -1.19
N ASN A 79 -11.15 7.57 -0.87
CA ASN A 79 -10.01 8.24 -1.49
C ASN A 79 -9.50 7.52 -2.76
N PHE A 80 -10.36 6.74 -3.44
CA PHE A 80 -9.98 6.05 -4.67
C PHE A 80 -9.47 7.03 -5.74
N GLY A 81 -9.97 8.26 -5.77
CA GLY A 81 -9.48 9.33 -6.66
C GLY A 81 -8.01 9.72 -6.41
N GLU A 82 -7.52 9.68 -5.17
CA GLU A 82 -6.10 9.91 -4.88
C GLU A 82 -5.24 8.73 -5.34
N LEU A 83 -5.76 7.51 -5.23
CA LEU A 83 -5.08 6.31 -5.76
C LEU A 83 -4.97 6.37 -7.29
N LEU A 84 -6.03 6.80 -7.99
CA LEU A 84 -6.02 6.98 -9.45
C LEU A 84 -4.91 7.91 -9.95
N ALA A 85 -4.55 8.91 -9.16
CA ALA A 85 -3.45 9.82 -9.47
C ALA A 85 -2.06 9.24 -9.15
N HIS A 86 -1.97 8.12 -8.43
CA HIS A 86 -0.71 7.58 -7.95
C HIS A 86 0.04 6.82 -9.06
N PRO A 87 1.36 7.06 -9.25
CA PRO A 87 2.14 6.42 -10.33
C PRO A 87 2.24 4.90 -10.23
N ILE A 88 1.86 4.31 -9.09
CA ILE A 88 1.79 2.84 -8.92
C ILE A 88 0.77 2.21 -9.86
N LEU A 89 -0.35 2.88 -10.17
CA LEU A 89 -1.37 2.34 -11.08
C LEU A 89 -0.92 2.35 -12.53
N LYS A 90 0.09 3.14 -12.90
CA LYS A 90 0.73 3.03 -14.23
C LYS A 90 1.37 1.68 -14.45
N ALA A 91 1.70 0.93 -13.39
CA ALA A 91 2.16 -0.45 -13.50
C ALA A 91 1.06 -1.42 -13.98
N LEU A 92 -0.20 -0.99 -14.02
CA LEU A 92 -1.32 -1.75 -14.59
C LEU A 92 -1.54 -1.42 -16.07
N GLU A 93 -0.95 -0.35 -16.60
CA GLU A 93 -1.05 -0.01 -18.03
C GLU A 93 -0.40 -1.12 -18.86
N GLY A 94 -1.18 -1.72 -19.78
CA GLY A 94 -0.72 -2.81 -20.63
C GLY A 94 -0.93 -4.22 -20.05
N SER A 95 -1.51 -4.33 -18.85
CA SER A 95 -1.91 -5.61 -18.23
C SER A 95 -3.40 -5.90 -18.43
N GLY A 96 -3.83 -7.13 -18.09
CA GLY A 96 -5.25 -7.50 -18.12
C GLY A 96 -6.08 -6.75 -17.07
N GLU A 97 -5.42 -6.23 -16.04
CA GLU A 97 -5.96 -5.49 -14.91
C GLU A 97 -6.07 -3.97 -15.17
N LYS A 98 -5.88 -3.52 -16.41
CA LYS A 98 -6.00 -2.10 -16.80
C LYS A 98 -7.32 -1.45 -16.35
N TRP A 99 -8.40 -2.23 -16.27
CA TRP A 99 -9.72 -1.77 -15.83
C TRP A 99 -9.73 -1.24 -14.38
N LEU A 100 -8.75 -1.60 -13.54
CA LEU A 100 -8.58 -1.04 -12.19
C LEU A 100 -8.03 0.40 -12.18
N SER A 101 -7.45 0.86 -13.30
CA SER A 101 -6.92 2.22 -13.47
C SER A 101 -7.80 3.12 -14.35
N GLU A 102 -9.02 2.68 -14.69
CA GLU A 102 -9.99 3.38 -15.55
C GLU A 102 -11.18 3.97 -14.77
#